data_AF-A0A553ZWX3-F1
#
_entry.id   AF-A0A553ZWX3-F1
#
_cell.length_a   1.000
_cell.length_b   1.000
_cell.length_c   1.000
_cell.angle_alpha   90.00
_cell.angle_beta   90.00
_cell.angle_gamma   90.00
#
_symmetry.space_group_name_H-M   'P 1'
#
loop_
_entity.id
_entity.type
_entity.pdbx_description
1 polymer ?
#
loop_
_entity_poly.entity_id
_entity_poly.type
_entity_poly.pdbx_seq_one_letter_code
_entity_poly.pdbx_strand_id
1 'polypeptide(L)'
;MKHNIYTLLITYVLSTLSISLFQPTDNLLGGGNFLHDVLIISIYTLPGLFLYLFPLSFAINFVSQKAPDARFAFSFNMYIAAGLAPVFLLGFLALFSLITSLIYFAVGEVLRLYYLRNKVVGD
;
A
#
# COMPACT_ATOMS: atom_id res chain seq x y z
N MET A 1 14.61 14.58 -17.78
CA MET A 1 13.87 13.38 -18.24
C MET A 1 14.70 12.11 -18.29
N LYS A 2 15.83 12.05 -19.02
CA LYS A 2 16.68 10.83 -19.11
C LYS A 2 17.05 10.22 -17.76
N HIS A 3 17.51 11.02 -16.80
CA HIS A 3 17.88 10.54 -15.45
C HIS A 3 16.71 9.82 -14.74
N ASN A 4 15.50 10.39 -14.76
CA ASN A 4 14.34 9.81 -14.08
C ASN A 4 13.89 8.48 -14.69
N ILE A 5 14.11 8.28 -15.99
CA ILE A 5 13.81 7.01 -16.67
C ILE A 5 14.78 5.92 -16.20
N TYR A 6 16.08 6.22 -16.13
CA TYR A 6 17.05 5.26 -15.60
C TYR A 6 16.79 4.92 -14.13
N THR A 7 16.47 5.91 -13.29
CA THR A 7 16.11 5.68 -11.89
C THR A 7 14.90 4.77 -11.78
N LEU A 8 13.85 5.01 -12.57
CA LEU A 8 12.67 4.15 -12.61
C LEU A 8 12.99 2.71 -13.03
N LEU A 9 13.84 2.55 -14.06
CA LEU A 9 14.19 1.22 -14.59
C LEU A 9 15.02 0.43 -13.57
N ILE A 10 15.98 1.07 -12.90
CA ILE A 10 16.77 0.46 -11.82
C ILE A 10 15.85 0.13 -10.63
N THR A 11 14.97 1.06 -10.23
CA THR A 11 14.03 0.83 -9.13
C THR A 11 13.07 -0.31 -9.45
N TYR A 12 12.62 -0.41 -10.70
CA TYR A 12 11.80 -1.50 -11.18
C TYR A 12 12.51 -2.85 -11.03
N VAL A 13 13.73 -2.98 -11.57
CA VAL A 13 14.51 -4.23 -11.49
C VAL A 13 14.81 -4.60 -10.03
N LEU A 14 15.21 -3.64 -9.20
CA LEU A 14 15.49 -3.91 -7.78
C LEU A 14 14.23 -4.30 -7.02
N SER A 15 13.11 -3.64 -7.27
CA SER A 15 11.84 -3.91 -6.59
C SER A 15 11.32 -5.30 -6.97
N THR A 16 11.28 -5.63 -8.27
CA THR A 16 10.77 -6.93 -8.72
C THR A 16 11.63 -8.07 -8.19
N LEU A 17 12.97 -7.96 -8.23
CA LEU A 17 13.86 -8.97 -7.66
C LEU A 17 13.70 -9.09 -6.14
N SER A 18 13.59 -7.98 -5.42
CA SER A 18 13.41 -8.01 -3.96
C SER A 18 12.09 -8.69 -3.59
N ILE A 19 10.99 -8.31 -4.24
CA ILE A 19 9.66 -8.90 -3.98
C ILE A 19 9.67 -10.39 -4.31
N SER A 20 10.25 -10.79 -5.45
CA SER A 20 10.38 -12.20 -5.84
C SER A 20 11.18 -13.03 -4.83
N LEU A 21 12.17 -12.45 -4.16
CA LEU A 21 12.97 -13.16 -3.15
C LEU A 21 12.24 -13.32 -1.81
N PHE A 22 11.51 -12.29 -1.36
CA PHE A 22 10.84 -12.32 -0.06
C PHE A 22 9.44 -12.93 -0.10
N GLN A 23 8.76 -12.86 -1.24
CA GLN A 23 7.40 -13.37 -1.44
C GLN A 23 7.31 -14.08 -2.80
N PRO A 24 7.86 -15.30 -2.92
CA PRO A 24 7.68 -16.11 -4.12
C PRO A 24 6.19 -16.33 -4.37
N THR A 25 5.78 -16.26 -5.64
CA THR A 25 4.36 -16.37 -6.01
C THR A 25 3.80 -17.77 -5.80
N ASP A 26 4.66 -18.74 -5.53
CA ASP A 26 4.30 -20.08 -5.04
C ASP A 26 3.32 -20.05 -3.87
N ASN A 27 3.43 -19.06 -2.98
CA ASN A 27 2.56 -18.91 -1.80
C ASN A 27 1.17 -18.34 -2.13
N LEU A 28 0.98 -17.74 -3.32
CA LEU A 28 -0.23 -17.00 -3.70
C LEU A 28 -1.00 -17.63 -4.85
N LEU A 29 -0.30 -18.24 -5.81
CA LEU A 29 -0.87 -18.70 -7.08
C LEU A 29 -0.60 -20.18 -7.39
N GLY A 30 0.18 -20.86 -6.54
CA GLY A 30 0.43 -22.30 -6.61
C GLY A 30 1.39 -22.69 -7.74
N GLY A 31 2.67 -22.86 -7.39
CA GLY A 31 3.70 -23.50 -8.21
C GLY A 31 4.10 -22.73 -9.48
N GLY A 32 5.27 -22.08 -9.43
CA GLY A 32 5.93 -21.42 -10.55
C GLY A 32 7.46 -21.51 -10.44
N ASN A 33 8.15 -21.32 -11.57
CA ASN A 33 9.60 -21.20 -11.56
C ASN A 33 9.97 -19.72 -11.28
N PHE A 34 11.18 -19.43 -10.81
CA PHE A 34 11.65 -18.06 -10.53
C PHE A 34 11.37 -17.04 -11.66
N LEU A 35 11.47 -17.46 -12.93
CA LEU A 35 11.14 -16.61 -14.08
C LEU A 35 9.64 -16.26 -14.18
N HIS A 36 8.78 -17.20 -13.80
CA HIS A 36 7.33 -16.99 -13.74
C HIS A 36 6.98 -15.97 -12.64
N ASP A 37 7.62 -16.09 -11.48
CA ASP A 37 7.45 -15.18 -10.35
C ASP A 37 7.84 -13.77 -10.71
N VAL A 38 9.02 -13.60 -11.31
CA VAL A 38 9.50 -12.30 -11.79
C VAL A 38 8.53 -11.69 -12.80
N LEU A 39 7.93 -12.48 -13.69
CA LEU A 39 6.96 -12.01 -14.69
C LEU A 39 5.64 -11.53 -14.07
N ILE A 40 5.06 -12.31 -13.14
CA ILE A 40 3.83 -11.91 -12.44
C ILE A 40 4.08 -10.64 -11.64
N ILE A 41 5.13 -10.65 -10.81
CA ILE A 41 5.47 -9.52 -9.94
C ILE A 41 5.76 -8.28 -10.79
N SER A 42 6.44 -8.44 -11.93
CA SER A 42 6.67 -7.37 -12.90
C SER A 42 5.38 -6.69 -13.36
N ILE A 43 4.36 -7.48 -13.75
CA ILE A 43 3.05 -6.96 -14.18
C ILE A 43 2.35 -6.21 -13.05
N TYR A 44 2.46 -6.68 -11.81
CA TYR A 44 1.86 -6.01 -10.65
C TYR A 44 2.62 -4.75 -10.20
N THR A 45 3.95 -4.75 -10.31
CA THR A 45 4.79 -3.66 -9.81
C THR A 45 4.87 -2.51 -10.79
N LEU A 46 4.78 -2.77 -12.10
CA LEU A 46 4.83 -1.76 -13.17
C LEU A 46 3.79 -0.63 -13.00
N PRO A 47 2.48 -0.93 -12.83
CA PRO A 47 1.46 0.09 -12.64
C PRO A 47 1.72 0.93 -11.39
N GLY A 48 2.12 0.28 -10.28
CA GLY A 48 2.45 0.99 -9.04
C GLY A 48 3.61 1.96 -9.23
N LEU A 49 4.69 1.52 -9.87
CA LEU A 49 5.84 2.36 -10.18
C LEU A 49 5.48 3.57 -11.06
N PHE A 50 4.66 3.35 -12.09
CA PHE A 50 4.29 4.41 -13.03
C PHE A 50 3.25 5.38 -12.45
N LEU A 51 2.23 4.88 -11.77
CA LEU A 51 1.13 5.71 -11.28
C LEU A 51 1.46 6.41 -9.97
N TYR A 52 2.30 5.80 -9.13
CA TYR A 52 2.66 6.36 -7.84
C TYR A 52 4.05 6.98 -7.85
N LEU A 53 5.08 6.19 -8.19
CA LEU A 53 6.47 6.60 -8.01
C LEU A 53 6.92 7.67 -9.00
N PHE A 54 6.45 7.63 -10.25
CA PHE A 54 6.81 8.62 -11.27
C PHE A 54 6.31 10.04 -10.95
N PRO A 55 5.00 10.29 -10.72
CA PRO A 55 4.53 11.63 -10.36
C PRO A 55 5.09 12.09 -9.01
N LEU A 56 5.25 11.19 -8.05
CA LEU A 56 5.88 11.48 -6.76
C LEU A 56 7.32 11.96 -6.95
N SER A 57 8.11 11.29 -7.79
CA SER A 57 9.49 11.68 -8.07
C SER A 57 9.59 13.06 -8.70
N PHE A 58 8.61 13.45 -9.52
CA PHE A 58 8.52 14.79 -10.08
C PHE A 58 8.17 15.82 -9.00
N ALA A 59 7.19 15.53 -8.15
CA ALA A 59 6.78 16.39 -7.04
C ALA A 59 7.92 16.63 -6.04
N ILE A 60 8.61 15.56 -5.61
CA ILE A 60 9.73 15.67 -4.67
C ILE A 60 10.85 16.51 -5.28
N ASN A 61 11.20 16.29 -6.55
CA ASN A 61 12.21 17.09 -7.23
C ASN A 61 11.79 18.57 -7.35
N PHE A 62 10.51 18.84 -7.61
CA PHE A 62 9.99 20.21 -7.70
C PHE A 62 10.08 20.94 -6.37
N VAL A 63 9.71 20.30 -5.25
CA VAL A 63 9.81 20.92 -3.92
C VAL A 63 11.28 21.06 -3.49
N SER A 64 12.10 20.05 -3.72
CA SER A 64 13.50 20.04 -3.28
C SER A 64 14.39 21.04 -4.02
N GLN A 65 13.97 21.53 -5.20
CA GLN A 65 14.66 22.61 -5.90
C GLN A 65 14.59 23.96 -5.14
N LYS A 66 13.63 24.13 -4.23
CA LYS A 66 13.50 25.37 -3.43
C LYS A 66 14.53 25.48 -2.30
N ALA A 67 15.24 24.40 -1.98
CA ALA A 67 16.25 24.36 -0.93
C ALA A 67 17.53 23.67 -1.45
N PRO A 68 18.34 24.35 -2.28
CA PRO A 68 19.49 23.75 -2.96
C PRO A 68 20.53 23.18 -1.99
N ASP A 69 20.81 23.88 -0.89
CA ASP A 69 21.83 23.49 0.09
C ASP A 69 21.44 22.25 0.91
N ALA A 70 20.13 22.00 1.07
CA ALA A 70 19.58 20.86 1.81
C ALA A 70 18.88 19.84 0.90
N ARG A 71 19.04 19.96 -0.42
CA ARG A 71 18.26 19.21 -1.42
C ARG A 71 18.29 17.72 -1.19
N PHE A 72 19.47 17.16 -0.90
CA PHE A 72 19.65 15.72 -0.68
C PHE A 72 18.88 15.24 0.55
N ALA A 73 19.10 15.88 1.71
CA ALA A 73 18.44 15.50 2.96
C ALA A 73 16.91 15.63 2.86
N PHE A 74 16.44 16.70 2.21
CA PHE A 74 15.02 16.95 2.04
C PHE A 74 14.36 15.94 1.08
N SER A 75 14.96 15.71 -0.10
CA SER A 75 14.48 14.69 -1.04
C SER A 75 14.45 13.30 -0.40
N PHE A 76 15.51 12.92 0.31
CA PHE A 76 15.63 11.61 0.95
C PHE A 76 14.51 11.37 1.98
N ASN A 77 14.29 12.34 2.88
CA ASN A 77 13.21 12.25 3.86
C ASN A 77 11.82 12.17 3.20
N MET A 78 11.60 12.90 2.11
CA MET A 78 10.35 12.83 1.36
C MET A 78 10.12 11.47 0.70
N TYR A 79 11.16 10.84 0.12
CA TYR A 79 11.03 9.49 -0.44
C TYR A 79 10.74 8.45 0.64
N ILE A 80 11.35 8.56 1.83
CA ILE A 80 11.03 7.67 2.97
C ILE A 80 9.57 7.87 3.41
N ALA A 81 9.16 9.12 3.65
CA ALA A 81 7.80 9.43 4.08
C ALA A 81 6.77 8.93 3.07
N ALA A 82 7.02 9.13 1.78
CA ALA A 82 6.15 8.64 0.72
C ALA A 82 6.17 7.11 0.60
N GLY A 83 7.31 6.44 0.78
CA GLY A 83 7.39 4.98 0.80
C GLY A 83 6.60 4.36 1.96
N LEU A 84 6.54 5.03 3.10
CA LEU A 84 5.78 4.58 4.27
C LEU A 84 4.29 4.98 4.23
N ALA A 85 3.93 6.01 3.48
CA ALA A 85 2.55 6.53 3.44
C ALA A 85 1.49 5.47 3.09
N PRO A 86 1.69 4.57 2.11
CA PRO A 86 0.73 3.49 1.83
C PRO A 86 0.53 2.55 3.02
N VAL A 87 1.58 2.25 3.79
CA VAL A 87 1.49 1.38 4.96
C VAL A 87 0.61 2.02 6.03
N PHE A 88 0.80 3.31 6.30
CA PHE A 88 -0.04 4.06 7.23
C PHE A 88 -1.48 4.18 6.75
N LEU A 89 -1.69 4.45 5.45
CA LEU A 89 -3.03 4.57 4.87
C LEU A 89 -3.80 3.24 4.97
N LEU A 90 -3.18 2.13 4.55
CA LEU A 90 -3.77 0.80 4.60
C LEU A 90 -4.01 0.34 6.04
N GLY A 91 -3.05 0.58 6.95
CA GLY A 91 -3.21 0.29 8.37
C GLY A 91 -4.35 1.08 9.00
N PHE A 92 -4.47 2.37 8.67
CA PHE A 92 -5.59 3.20 9.11
C PHE A 92 -6.93 2.69 8.57
N LEU A 93 -7.01 2.35 7.28
CA LEU A 93 -8.23 1.77 6.68
C LEU A 93 -8.62 0.45 7.36
N ALA A 94 -7.65 -0.41 7.68
CA ALA A 94 -7.89 -1.68 8.36
C ALA A 94 -8.46 -1.45 9.78
N LEU A 95 -7.86 -0.55 10.56
CA LEU A 95 -8.36 -0.19 11.88
C LEU A 95 -9.76 0.44 11.81
N PHE A 96 -9.98 1.34 10.87
CA PHE A 96 -11.28 1.99 10.66
C PHE A 96 -12.36 0.96 10.30
N SER A 97 -12.06 0.01 9.41
CA SER A 97 -12.96 -1.08 9.04
C SER A 97 -13.29 -1.98 10.24
N LEU A 98 -12.29 -2.34 11.05
CA LEU A 98 -12.49 -3.14 12.25
C LEU A 98 -13.41 -2.45 13.26
N ILE A 99 -13.16 -1.16 13.55
CA ILE A 99 -14.00 -0.37 14.46
C ILE A 99 -15.44 -0.32 13.95
N THR A 100 -15.61 -0.05 12.65
CA THR A 100 -16.94 0.01 12.03
C THR A 100 -17.67 -1.33 12.15
N SER A 101 -16.97 -2.45 11.88
CA SER A 101 -17.53 -3.79 12.03
C SER A 101 -17.98 -4.09 13.46
N LEU A 102 -17.17 -3.73 14.47
CA LEU A 102 -17.52 -3.89 15.88
C LEU A 102 -18.76 -3.08 16.27
N ILE A 103 -18.89 -1.85 15.77
CA ILE A 103 -20.08 -1.01 16.00
C ILE A 103 -21.31 -1.68 15.39
N TYR A 104 -21.23 -2.15 14.15
CA TYR A 104 -22.36 -2.86 13.50
C TYR A 104 -22.77 -4.12 14.27
N PHE A 105 -21.79 -4.91 14.73
CA PHE A 105 -22.05 -6.08 15.55
C PHE A 105 -22.76 -5.71 16.86
N ALA A 106 -22.25 -4.71 17.58
CA ALA A 106 -22.85 -4.26 18.84
C ALA A 106 -24.29 -3.75 18.66
N VAL A 107 -24.53 -2.94 17.62
CA VAL A 107 -25.89 -2.46 17.28
C VAL A 107 -26.82 -3.63 16.96
N GLY A 108 -26.35 -4.60 16.16
CA GLY A 108 -27.10 -5.80 15.84
C GLY A 108 -27.50 -6.60 17.08
N GLU A 109 -26.57 -6.78 18.02
CA GLU A 109 -26.82 -7.53 19.25
C GLU A 109 -27.79 -6.79 20.18
N VAL A 110 -27.67 -5.46 20.32
CA VAL A 110 -28.61 -4.63 21.09
C VAL A 110 -30.03 -4.72 20.52
N LEU A 111 -30.18 -4.64 19.19
CA LEU A 111 -31.49 -4.77 18.54
C LEU A 111 -32.07 -6.17 18.74
N ARG A 112 -31.25 -7.23 18.68
CA ARG A 112 -31.67 -8.60 18.95
C ARG A 112 -32.19 -8.76 20.37
N LEU A 113 -31.46 -8.25 21.36
CA LEU A 113 -31.87 -8.30 22.76
C LEU A 113 -33.17 -7.51 23.01
N TYR A 114 -33.31 -6.34 22.38
CA TYR A 114 -34.53 -5.53 22.46
C TYR A 114 -35.74 -6.27 21.90
N TYR A 115 -35.60 -6.91 20.74
CA TYR A 115 -36.66 -7.70 20.13
C TYR A 115 -37.06 -8.91 20.98
N LEU A 116 -36.07 -9.66 21.49
CA LEU A 116 -36.32 -10.80 22.38
C LEU A 116 -37.04 -10.38 23.67
N ARG A 117 -36.61 -9.28 24.30
CA ARG A 117 -37.26 -8.72 25.49
C ARG A 117 -38.72 -8.37 25.22
N ASN A 118 -39.00 -7.68 24.13
CA ASN A 118 -40.37 -7.26 23.81
C ASN A 118 -41.27 -8.43 23.40
N LYS A 119 -40.71 -9.49 22.82
CA LYS A 119 -41.46 -10.73 22.54
C LYS A 119 -41.86 -11.47 23.82
N VAL A 120 -41.02 -11.45 24.85
CA VAL A 120 -41.26 -12.12 26.14
C VAL A 120 -42.24 -11.37 27.05
N VAL A 121 -42.35 -10.04 26.90
CA VAL A 121 -43.26 -9.19 27.72
C VAL A 121 -44.66 -9.06 27.10
N GLY A 122 -44.84 -9.51 25.84
CA GLY A 122 -46.11 -9.44 25.11
C GLY A 122 -47.00 -10.68 25.20
N ASP A 123 -46.52 -11.77 25.83
CA ASP A 123 -47.26 -13.00 26.17
C ASP A 123 -47.62 -13.01 27.67
#